data_AF-A0A2B7Y7E2-F1
#
_entry.id   AF-A0A2B7Y7E2-F1
#
_cell.length_a   1.000
_cell.length_b   1.000
_cell.length_c   1.000
_cell.angle_alpha   90.00
_cell.angle_beta   90.00
_cell.angle_gamma   90.00
#
_symmetry.space_group_name_H-M   'P 1'
#
loop_
_entity.id
_entity.type
_entity.pdbx_description
1 polymer ?
#
loop_
_entity_poly.entity_id
_entity_poly.type
_entity_poly.pdbx_seq_one_letter_code
_entity_poly.pdbx_strand_id
1 'polypeptide(L)'
;MSDESAERDLDWVTPFLALPHVHSFRGPSCVALGDPDAQIGPKYLALDAVDLMCSSIDEVAMANFLKHAPRLKRLYYSHQTKENGGPRDWHLCGFISAIEREAGSRLEELSICILELHGSIKCGKVSMRGFTRLQKLELPLEAAMCNIDRAKIRSQLMGDEPGYLDSFLGDIVPASVSELSFLSWGMENQDLALSAMFSDFAAKKKSQVPALREIHLSCRSSAEDAYKEQCTELAAETKKAGVELDLTVWPTPIFDWGEGW
;
A
#
# COMPACT_ATOMS: atom_id res chain seq x y z
N MET A 1 -3.05 25.17 -16.73
CA MET A 1 -2.28 24.47 -17.78
C MET A 1 -2.16 23.04 -17.33
N SER A 2 -3.13 22.21 -17.74
CA SER A 2 -3.11 20.77 -17.51
C SER A 2 -2.05 20.19 -18.44
N ASP A 3 -0.99 19.64 -17.85
CA ASP A 3 -0.06 18.78 -18.56
C ASP A 3 -0.85 17.52 -18.92
N GLU A 4 -1.28 17.38 -20.17
CA GLU A 4 -1.81 16.13 -20.69
C GLU A 4 -0.65 15.12 -20.69
N SER A 5 -0.40 14.51 -19.53
CA SER A 5 0.52 13.38 -19.46
C SER A 5 -0.06 12.30 -20.37
N ALA A 6 0.52 12.12 -21.56
CA ALA A 6 0.07 11.12 -22.50
C ALA A 6 0.07 9.76 -21.78
N GLU A 7 -1.12 9.20 -21.57
CA GLU A 7 -1.31 7.88 -20.98
C GLU A 7 -0.57 6.86 -21.84
N ARG A 8 0.20 5.98 -21.20
CA ARG A 8 0.99 4.97 -21.93
C ARG A 8 0.69 3.58 -21.41
N ASP A 9 0.35 2.68 -22.32
CA ASP A 9 0.12 1.27 -22.01
C ASP A 9 1.39 0.63 -21.43
N LEU A 10 1.38 0.09 -20.22
CA LEU A 10 2.57 -0.52 -19.59
C LEU A 10 3.35 -1.47 -20.54
N ASP A 11 2.68 -2.11 -21.50
CA ASP A 11 3.34 -2.97 -22.49
C ASP A 11 4.35 -2.24 -23.39
N TRP A 12 4.26 -0.91 -23.54
CA TRP A 12 5.19 -0.12 -24.35
C TRP A 12 6.63 -0.20 -23.83
N VAL A 13 6.83 -0.41 -22.51
CA VAL A 13 8.17 -0.48 -21.91
C VAL A 13 8.76 -1.88 -21.89
N THR A 14 7.96 -2.91 -22.15
CA THR A 14 8.35 -4.32 -22.05
C THR A 14 9.67 -4.67 -22.76
N PRO A 15 9.95 -4.19 -24.00
CA PRO A 15 11.22 -4.46 -24.66
C PRO A 15 12.44 -3.88 -23.94
N PHE A 16 12.28 -2.72 -23.28
CA PHE A 16 13.35 -2.05 -22.54
C PHE A 16 13.61 -2.73 -21.21
N LEU A 17 12.56 -3.16 -20.50
CA LEU A 17 12.68 -3.89 -19.24
C LEU A 17 13.34 -5.27 -19.40
N ALA A 18 13.27 -5.84 -20.60
CA ALA A 18 13.93 -7.11 -20.94
C ALA A 18 15.45 -6.98 -21.12
N LEU A 19 16.00 -5.76 -21.14
CA LEU A 19 17.44 -5.55 -21.28
C LEU A 19 18.18 -6.03 -20.02
N PRO A 20 19.34 -6.71 -20.17
CA PRO A 20 20.01 -7.42 -19.07
C PRO A 20 20.64 -6.51 -18.00
N HIS A 21 20.62 -5.19 -18.21
CA HIS A 21 21.26 -4.20 -17.33
C HIS A 21 20.27 -3.18 -16.78
N VAL A 22 18.96 -3.36 -17.02
CA VAL A 22 17.93 -2.46 -16.47
C VAL A 22 17.57 -2.92 -15.07
N HIS A 23 18.10 -2.22 -14.08
CA HIS A 23 17.88 -2.48 -12.65
C HIS A 23 16.70 -1.71 -12.08
N SER A 24 16.49 -0.48 -12.54
CA SER A 24 15.42 0.39 -12.08
C SER A 24 14.58 0.88 -13.25
N PHE A 25 13.27 1.02 -13.03
CA PHE A 25 12.34 1.59 -13.98
C PHE A 25 11.42 2.61 -13.30
N ARG A 26 11.27 3.77 -13.93
CA ARG A 26 10.33 4.82 -13.51
C ARG A 26 9.34 5.10 -14.64
N GLY A 27 8.08 4.76 -14.42
CA GLY A 27 6.99 4.89 -15.37
C GLY A 27 5.91 5.85 -14.86
N PRO A 28 5.88 7.12 -15.30
CA PRO A 28 4.76 8.01 -15.01
C PRO A 28 3.57 7.72 -15.92
N SER A 29 2.35 7.84 -15.38
CA SER A 29 1.08 7.74 -16.11
C SER A 29 0.93 6.45 -16.93
N CYS A 30 1.40 5.32 -16.37
CA CYS A 30 1.18 4.00 -16.96
C CYS A 30 -0.27 3.57 -16.77
N VAL A 31 -0.86 3.01 -17.83
CA VAL A 31 -2.20 2.40 -17.80
C VAL A 31 -2.06 0.95 -18.21
N ALA A 32 -2.70 0.03 -17.50
CA ALA A 32 -2.78 -1.37 -17.92
C ALA A 32 -4.02 -2.04 -17.35
N LEU A 33 -4.72 -2.77 -18.22
CA LEU A 33 -5.81 -3.68 -17.84
C LEU A 33 -5.37 -5.08 -18.21
N GLY A 34 -5.33 -5.96 -17.22
CA GLY A 34 -4.76 -7.28 -17.40
C GLY A 34 -5.71 -8.21 -18.15
N ASP A 35 -5.17 -8.92 -19.13
CA ASP A 35 -5.81 -10.12 -19.67
C ASP A 35 -5.36 -11.34 -18.83
N PRO A 36 -6.28 -12.06 -18.16
CA PRO A 36 -5.97 -13.29 -17.43
C PRO A 36 -5.30 -14.37 -18.28
N ASP A 37 -5.49 -14.35 -19.60
CA ASP A 37 -4.96 -15.32 -20.54
C ASP A 37 -3.57 -14.94 -21.10
N ALA A 38 -3.06 -13.73 -20.80
CA ALA A 38 -1.74 -13.28 -21.21
C ALA A 38 -0.63 -13.96 -20.38
N GLN A 39 -0.16 -15.14 -20.82
CA GLN A 39 0.83 -15.93 -20.07
C GLN A 39 2.28 -15.80 -20.53
N ILE A 40 2.54 -15.20 -21.71
CA ILE A 40 3.85 -15.24 -22.36
C ILE A 40 4.40 -13.82 -22.53
N GLY A 41 5.32 -13.43 -21.66
CA GLY A 41 6.09 -12.18 -21.75
C GLY A 41 7.59 -12.41 -21.52
N PRO A 42 8.45 -11.46 -21.94
CA PRO A 42 9.87 -11.52 -21.63
C PRO A 42 10.10 -11.35 -20.12
N LYS A 43 11.14 -12.00 -19.58
CA LYS A 43 11.50 -11.86 -18.17
C LYS A 43 12.41 -10.64 -17.95
N TYR A 44 12.10 -9.86 -16.94
CA TYR A 44 12.86 -8.69 -16.47
C TYR A 44 13.89 -9.16 -15.43
N LEU A 45 14.91 -9.89 -15.89
CA LEU A 45 15.86 -10.61 -15.01
C LEU A 45 16.80 -9.70 -14.21
N ALA A 46 16.93 -8.43 -14.57
CA ALA A 46 17.78 -7.47 -13.86
C ALA A 46 17.00 -6.51 -12.97
N LEU A 47 15.69 -6.37 -13.19
CA LEU A 47 14.85 -5.37 -12.56
C LEU A 47 14.67 -5.66 -11.06
N ASP A 48 15.14 -4.73 -10.23
CA ASP A 48 15.12 -4.80 -8.77
C ASP A 48 14.34 -3.64 -8.12
N ALA A 49 14.10 -2.53 -8.83
CA ALA A 49 13.27 -1.42 -8.37
C ALA A 49 12.31 -0.90 -9.47
N VAL A 50 11.06 -0.62 -9.08
CA VAL A 50 10.03 -0.09 -9.98
C VAL A 50 9.24 1.01 -9.30
N ASP A 51 9.14 2.15 -9.99
CA ASP A 51 8.35 3.31 -9.58
C ASP A 51 7.28 3.60 -10.63
N LEU A 52 6.03 3.31 -10.31
CA LEU A 52 4.87 3.53 -11.16
C LEU A 52 4.06 4.69 -10.60
N MET A 53 4.27 5.88 -11.16
CA MET A 53 3.70 7.11 -10.62
C MET A 53 2.46 7.51 -11.39
N CYS A 54 1.46 8.06 -10.70
CA CYS A 54 0.25 8.60 -11.32
C CYS A 54 -0.41 7.59 -12.29
N SER A 55 -0.39 6.31 -11.94
CA SER A 55 -0.69 5.19 -12.84
C SER A 55 -2.05 4.56 -12.51
N SER A 56 -2.66 3.89 -13.50
CA SER A 56 -3.93 3.16 -13.35
C SER A 56 -3.74 1.73 -13.86
N ILE A 57 -3.46 0.81 -12.94
CA ILE A 57 -3.10 -0.58 -13.25
C ILE A 57 -3.99 -1.47 -12.37
N ASP A 58 -4.68 -2.42 -12.98
CA ASP A 58 -5.51 -3.38 -12.24
C ASP A 58 -4.68 -4.52 -11.61
N GLU A 59 -5.34 -5.34 -10.79
CA GLU A 59 -4.71 -6.45 -10.09
C GLU A 59 -4.15 -7.53 -11.02
N VAL A 60 -4.72 -7.71 -12.21
CA VAL A 60 -4.31 -8.74 -13.17
C VAL A 60 -3.05 -8.30 -13.91
N ALA A 61 -3.02 -7.05 -14.40
CA ALA A 61 -1.85 -6.46 -15.04
C ALA A 61 -0.68 -6.37 -14.07
N MET A 62 -0.92 -5.96 -12.82
CA MET A 62 0.13 -5.92 -11.79
C MET A 62 0.68 -7.33 -11.50
N ALA A 63 -0.18 -8.33 -11.36
CA ALA A 63 0.27 -9.71 -11.18
C ALA A 63 1.14 -10.20 -12.35
N ASN A 64 0.68 -9.96 -13.58
CA ASN A 64 1.41 -10.34 -14.79
C ASN A 64 2.76 -9.63 -14.87
N PHE A 65 2.84 -8.34 -14.54
CA PHE A 65 4.09 -7.60 -14.48
C PHE A 65 5.06 -8.21 -13.45
N LEU A 66 4.60 -8.44 -12.22
CA LEU A 66 5.42 -8.95 -11.13
C LEU A 66 5.93 -10.38 -11.37
N LYS A 67 5.14 -11.22 -12.04
CA LYS A 67 5.53 -12.57 -12.47
C LYS A 67 6.76 -12.56 -13.38
N HIS A 68 6.93 -11.51 -14.18
CA HIS A 68 8.07 -11.33 -15.06
C HIS A 68 9.26 -10.62 -14.39
N ALA A 69 9.11 -10.07 -13.19
CA ALA A 69 10.16 -9.39 -12.41
C ALA A 69 10.60 -10.20 -11.17
N PRO A 70 11.33 -11.32 -11.34
CA PRO A 70 11.65 -12.24 -10.24
C PRO A 70 12.68 -11.68 -9.24
N ARG A 71 13.38 -10.59 -9.57
CA ARG A 71 14.37 -9.94 -8.70
C ARG A 71 13.87 -8.64 -8.07
N LEU A 72 12.61 -8.29 -8.30
CA LEU A 72 12.04 -7.06 -7.76
C LEU A 72 12.08 -7.07 -6.23
N LYS A 73 12.70 -6.03 -5.68
CA LYS A 73 12.84 -5.78 -4.25
C LYS A 73 12.05 -4.55 -3.82
N ARG A 74 11.93 -3.56 -4.71
CA ARG A 74 11.26 -2.30 -4.45
C ARG A 74 10.09 -2.09 -5.39
N LEU A 75 8.93 -1.76 -4.85
CA LEU A 75 7.78 -1.33 -5.64
C LEU A 75 7.18 -0.07 -5.03
N TYR A 76 7.21 1.03 -5.79
CA TYR A 76 6.43 2.23 -5.52
C TYR A 76 5.29 2.31 -6.53
N TYR A 77 4.06 2.47 -6.05
CA TYR A 77 2.88 2.63 -6.88
C TYR A 77 2.01 3.78 -6.36
N SER A 78 1.82 4.82 -7.17
CA SER A 78 0.82 5.85 -6.89
C SER A 78 -0.34 5.78 -7.88
N HIS A 79 -1.54 5.58 -7.33
CA HIS A 79 -2.76 5.43 -8.09
C HIS A 79 -3.33 6.79 -8.49
N GLN A 80 -3.71 6.92 -9.77
CA GLN A 80 -4.53 8.01 -10.27
C GLN A 80 -5.59 7.46 -11.21
N THR A 81 -6.87 7.71 -10.95
CA THR A 81 -7.94 7.41 -11.90
C THR A 81 -7.72 8.22 -13.18
N LYS A 82 -7.77 7.54 -14.33
CA LYS A 82 -7.62 8.15 -15.66
C LYS A 82 -8.99 8.30 -16.33
N GLU A 83 -9.25 9.47 -16.90
CA GLU A 83 -10.54 9.87 -17.50
C GLU A 83 -10.97 8.97 -18.68
N ASN A 84 -9.99 8.40 -19.41
CA ASN A 84 -10.22 7.80 -20.73
C ASN A 84 -10.37 6.27 -20.78
N GLY A 85 -10.88 5.63 -19.71
CA GLY A 85 -11.35 4.24 -19.80
C GLY A 85 -10.84 3.24 -18.76
N GLY A 86 -10.26 3.71 -17.66
CA GLY A 86 -10.00 2.86 -16.49
C GLY A 86 -11.28 2.56 -15.69
N PRO A 87 -11.32 1.47 -14.91
CA PRO A 87 -12.39 1.27 -13.93
C PRO A 87 -12.38 2.44 -12.94
N ARG A 88 -13.55 3.07 -12.77
CA ARG A 88 -13.72 4.19 -11.82
C ARG A 88 -13.45 3.74 -10.39
N ASP A 89 -13.90 2.53 -10.07
CA ASP A 89 -13.64 1.90 -8.78
C ASP A 89 -12.31 1.16 -8.79
N TRP A 90 -11.61 1.19 -7.66
CA TRP A 90 -10.34 0.49 -7.51
C TRP A 90 -10.45 -0.68 -6.52
N HIS A 91 -9.97 -1.85 -6.92
CA HIS A 91 -9.91 -3.03 -6.06
C HIS A 91 -8.60 -3.06 -5.28
N LEU A 92 -8.36 -2.07 -4.41
CA LEU A 92 -7.14 -1.94 -3.60
C LEU A 92 -6.76 -3.25 -2.89
N CYS A 93 -7.73 -3.95 -2.28
CA CYS A 93 -7.47 -5.23 -1.61
C CYS A 93 -6.98 -6.32 -2.57
N GLY A 94 -7.61 -6.42 -3.74
CA GLY A 94 -7.23 -7.37 -4.78
C GLY A 94 -5.85 -7.05 -5.34
N PHE A 95 -5.56 -5.76 -5.50
CA PHE A 95 -4.26 -5.26 -5.94
C PHE A 95 -3.14 -5.62 -4.95
N ILE A 96 -3.32 -5.36 -3.65
CA ILE A 96 -2.36 -5.79 -2.61
C ILE A 96 -2.18 -7.30 -2.60
N SER A 97 -3.28 -8.06 -2.70
CA SER A 97 -3.24 -9.53 -2.72
C SER A 97 -2.50 -10.08 -3.94
N ALA A 98 -2.62 -9.42 -5.09
CA ALA A 98 -1.86 -9.76 -6.30
C ALA A 98 -0.36 -9.53 -6.10
N ILE A 99 0.03 -8.40 -5.49
CA ILE A 99 1.43 -8.12 -5.15
C ILE A 99 1.98 -9.17 -4.17
N GLU A 100 1.23 -9.47 -3.11
CA GLU A 100 1.62 -10.47 -2.11
C GLU A 100 1.87 -11.84 -2.76
N ARG A 101 0.91 -12.30 -3.58
CA ARG A 101 0.98 -13.60 -4.24
C ARG A 101 2.20 -13.72 -5.16
N GLU A 102 2.45 -12.71 -5.98
CA GLU A 102 3.50 -12.80 -6.98
C GLU A 102 4.87 -12.41 -6.45
N ALA A 103 4.96 -11.52 -5.45
CA ALA A 103 6.21 -10.89 -5.01
C ALA A 103 6.44 -10.81 -3.49
N GLY A 104 5.51 -11.26 -2.66
CA GLY A 104 5.59 -11.13 -1.20
C GLY A 104 6.83 -11.76 -0.57
N SER A 105 7.30 -12.90 -1.11
CA SER A 105 8.49 -13.58 -0.58
C SER A 105 9.82 -12.87 -0.87
N ARG A 106 9.83 -11.86 -1.75
CA ARG A 106 11.06 -11.19 -2.21
C ARG A 106 11.07 -9.67 -2.01
N LEU A 107 9.92 -9.01 -1.97
CA LEU A 107 9.85 -7.56 -1.78
C LEU A 107 10.43 -7.17 -0.42
N GLU A 108 11.30 -6.17 -0.46
CA GLU A 108 11.98 -5.56 0.68
C GLU A 108 11.33 -4.20 1.01
N GLU A 109 10.82 -3.47 0.01
CA GLU A 109 10.14 -2.19 0.18
C GLU A 109 8.89 -2.11 -0.72
N LEU A 110 7.78 -1.68 -0.13
CA LEU A 110 6.50 -1.51 -0.82
C LEU A 110 5.88 -0.18 -0.42
N SER A 111 5.54 0.65 -1.41
CA SER A 111 4.69 1.82 -1.24
C SER A 111 3.51 1.77 -2.18
N ILE A 112 2.35 2.00 -1.61
CA ILE A 112 1.10 2.21 -2.33
C ILE A 112 0.54 3.54 -1.86
N CYS A 113 0.21 4.43 -2.79
CA CYS A 113 -0.39 5.72 -2.49
C CYS A 113 -1.61 5.94 -3.37
N ILE A 114 -2.58 6.72 -2.87
CA ILE A 114 -3.70 7.22 -3.68
C ILE A 114 -3.47 8.70 -3.91
N LEU A 115 -3.18 9.08 -5.15
CA LEU A 115 -3.04 10.49 -5.53
C LEU A 115 -4.42 11.08 -5.85
N GLU A 116 -5.21 10.38 -6.65
CA GLU A 116 -6.54 10.80 -7.07
C GLU A 116 -7.39 9.57 -7.40
N LEU A 117 -8.60 9.51 -6.82
CA LEU A 117 -9.56 8.44 -7.05
C LEU A 117 -10.94 9.07 -7.33
N HIS A 118 -11.53 8.78 -8.49
CA HIS A 118 -12.86 9.32 -8.84
C HIS A 118 -14.02 8.41 -8.47
N GLY A 119 -13.79 7.12 -8.29
CA GLY A 119 -14.80 6.16 -7.83
C GLY A 119 -14.57 5.71 -6.39
N SER A 120 -15.01 4.49 -6.09
CA SER A 120 -14.92 3.92 -4.74
C SER A 120 -13.85 2.85 -4.62
N ILE A 121 -13.35 2.64 -3.40
CA ILE A 121 -12.51 1.47 -3.11
C ILE A 121 -13.41 0.29 -2.82
N LYS A 122 -13.25 -0.80 -3.57
CA LYS A 122 -14.05 -2.01 -3.35
C LYS A 122 -13.60 -2.73 -2.09
N CYS A 123 -14.56 -3.02 -1.23
CA CYS A 123 -14.31 -3.74 0.02
C CYS A 123 -13.71 -5.13 -0.26
N GLY A 124 -12.69 -5.49 0.52
CA GLY A 124 -12.02 -6.78 0.42
C GLY A 124 -11.37 -7.16 1.75
N LYS A 125 -10.56 -8.22 1.73
CA LYS A 125 -9.68 -8.55 2.86
C LYS A 125 -8.26 -8.22 2.44
N VAL A 126 -7.58 -7.37 3.21
CA VAL A 126 -6.14 -7.18 3.13
C VAL A 126 -5.48 -8.12 4.13
N SER A 127 -4.57 -8.96 3.64
CA SER A 127 -3.59 -9.65 4.46
C SER A 127 -2.23 -9.44 3.82
N MET A 128 -1.21 -9.23 4.65
CA MET A 128 0.16 -9.03 4.20
C MET A 128 1.10 -10.08 4.81
N ARG A 129 0.57 -11.16 5.37
CA ARG A 129 1.38 -12.18 6.06
C ARG A 129 2.34 -12.92 5.12
N GLY A 130 2.05 -12.96 3.83
CA GLY A 130 2.91 -13.52 2.78
C GLY A 130 4.11 -12.66 2.44
N PHE A 131 4.18 -11.41 2.93
CA PHE A 131 5.36 -10.57 2.81
C PHE A 131 6.40 -10.93 3.87
N THR A 132 7.35 -11.82 3.52
CA THR A 132 8.30 -12.37 4.50
C THR A 132 9.60 -11.58 4.64
N ARG A 133 9.88 -10.66 3.71
CA ARG A 133 11.13 -9.88 3.64
C ARG A 133 10.92 -8.38 3.67
N LEU A 134 9.67 -7.93 3.79
CA LEU A 134 9.31 -6.53 3.69
C LEU A 134 9.78 -5.79 4.94
N GLN A 135 10.64 -4.79 4.75
CA GLN A 135 11.23 -3.97 5.80
C GLN A 135 10.56 -2.59 5.87
N LYS A 136 10.24 -2.02 4.71
CA LYS A 136 9.58 -0.72 4.57
C LYS A 136 8.21 -0.90 3.94
N LEU A 137 7.18 -0.43 4.62
CA LEU A 137 5.80 -0.53 4.15
C LEU A 137 5.14 0.85 4.23
N GLU A 138 4.64 1.34 3.11
CA GLU A 138 3.81 2.53 3.01
C GLU A 138 2.47 2.17 2.36
N LEU A 139 1.37 2.51 3.03
CA LEU A 139 0.02 2.21 2.58
C LEU A 139 -0.92 3.40 2.75
N PRO A 140 -1.96 3.51 1.91
CA PRO A 140 -3.09 4.37 2.21
C PRO A 140 -3.88 3.77 3.38
N LEU A 141 -4.34 4.60 4.32
CA LEU A 141 -5.09 4.13 5.50
C LEU A 141 -6.42 3.45 5.11
N GLU A 142 -6.92 3.74 3.90
CA GLU A 142 -8.03 3.08 3.24
C GLU A 142 -7.82 1.54 3.10
N ALA A 143 -6.57 1.06 3.04
CA ALA A 143 -6.29 -0.37 3.06
C ALA A 143 -6.73 -1.02 4.39
N ALA A 144 -6.56 -0.31 5.51
CA ALA A 144 -7.05 -0.76 6.81
C ALA A 144 -8.58 -0.69 6.90
N MET A 145 -9.18 0.39 6.38
CA MET A 145 -10.63 0.55 6.36
C MET A 145 -11.35 -0.61 5.67
N CYS A 146 -10.78 -1.17 4.60
CA CYS A 146 -11.33 -2.35 3.92
C CYS A 146 -11.58 -3.53 4.87
N ASN A 147 -10.66 -3.81 5.79
CA ASN A 147 -10.82 -4.88 6.77
C ASN A 147 -11.88 -4.55 7.83
N ILE A 148 -12.04 -3.28 8.19
CA ILE A 148 -13.08 -2.80 9.13
C ILE A 148 -14.46 -2.91 8.51
N ASP A 149 -14.63 -2.46 7.27
CA ASP A 149 -15.92 -2.54 6.58
C ASP A 149 -16.36 -3.99 6.41
N ARG A 150 -15.42 -4.88 6.09
CA ARG A 150 -15.67 -6.33 6.08
C ARG A 150 -16.10 -6.85 7.46
N ALA A 151 -15.45 -6.41 8.54
CA ALA A 151 -15.81 -6.82 9.90
C ALA A 151 -17.22 -6.34 10.28
N LYS A 152 -17.58 -5.10 9.92
CA LYS A 152 -18.94 -4.54 10.10
C LYS A 152 -19.99 -5.35 9.34
N ILE A 153 -19.74 -5.64 8.06
CA ILE A 153 -20.64 -6.47 7.24
C ILE A 153 -20.80 -7.86 7.86
N ARG A 154 -19.72 -8.47 8.35
CA ARG A 154 -19.76 -9.78 9.00
C ARG A 154 -20.55 -9.76 10.32
N SER A 155 -20.33 -8.77 11.18
CA SER A 155 -21.08 -8.60 12.44
C SER A 155 -22.59 -8.43 12.17
N GLN A 156 -22.95 -7.61 11.17
CA GLN A 156 -24.35 -7.42 10.77
C GLN A 156 -25.02 -8.70 10.24
N LEU A 157 -24.29 -9.55 9.51
CA LEU A 157 -24.83 -10.76 8.90
C LEU A 157 -24.79 -12.01 9.80
N MET A 158 -23.78 -12.11 10.66
CA MET A 158 -23.44 -13.36 11.37
C MET A 158 -23.42 -13.21 12.90
N GLY A 159 -23.68 -12.01 13.43
CA GLY A 159 -23.53 -11.68 14.86
C GLY A 159 -22.07 -11.40 15.25
N ASP A 160 -21.88 -10.76 16.40
CA ASP A 160 -20.56 -10.39 16.93
C ASP A 160 -19.72 -11.62 17.25
N GLU A 161 -18.63 -11.84 16.51
CA GLU A 161 -17.52 -12.67 16.94
C GLU A 161 -16.46 -11.79 17.61
N PRO A 162 -16.31 -11.86 18.95
CA PRO A 162 -15.29 -11.12 19.68
C PRO A 162 -13.93 -11.78 19.40
N GLY A 163 -13.13 -11.18 18.50
CA GLY A 163 -11.76 -11.65 18.24
C GLY A 163 -11.20 -11.35 16.86
N TYR A 164 -12.02 -10.89 15.89
CA TYR A 164 -11.51 -10.59 14.55
C TYR A 164 -10.51 -9.42 14.53
N LEU A 165 -10.67 -8.45 15.44
CA LEU A 165 -9.75 -7.30 15.53
C LEU A 165 -8.47 -7.61 16.32
N ASP A 166 -8.39 -8.76 17.00
CA ASP A 166 -7.23 -9.06 17.84
C ASP A 166 -5.96 -9.29 17.02
N SER A 167 -6.05 -9.74 15.75
CA SER A 167 -4.91 -9.89 14.83
C SER A 167 -4.81 -8.80 13.78
N PHE A 168 -5.60 -7.73 13.87
CA PHE A 168 -5.78 -6.76 12.79
C PHE A 168 -4.47 -6.09 12.36
N LEU A 169 -3.66 -5.68 13.34
CA LEU A 169 -2.36 -5.09 13.06
C LEU A 169 -1.40 -6.08 12.40
N GLY A 170 -1.29 -7.31 12.92
CA GLY A 170 -0.46 -8.36 12.33
C GLY A 170 -0.98 -8.91 11.00
N ASP A 171 -2.23 -8.63 10.62
CA ASP A 171 -2.78 -8.94 9.31
C ASP A 171 -2.35 -7.92 8.25
N ILE A 172 -2.23 -6.64 8.62
CA ILE A 172 -1.86 -5.55 7.69
C ILE A 172 -0.36 -5.30 7.70
N VAL A 173 0.30 -5.46 8.85
CA VAL A 173 1.73 -5.16 9.02
C VAL A 173 2.48 -6.48 9.22
N PRO A 174 3.27 -6.92 8.22
CA PRO A 174 4.08 -8.12 8.35
C PRO A 174 5.10 -8.01 9.48
N ALA A 175 5.41 -9.14 10.13
CA ALA A 175 6.34 -9.18 11.26
C ALA A 175 7.78 -8.72 10.92
N SER A 176 8.15 -8.71 9.63
CA SER A 176 9.45 -8.26 9.14
C SER A 176 9.57 -6.73 9.01
N VAL A 177 8.45 -5.99 9.02
CA VAL A 177 8.44 -4.55 8.79
C VAL A 177 9.06 -3.82 9.97
N SER A 178 10.07 -3.00 9.68
CA SER A 178 10.74 -2.12 10.65
C SER A 178 10.28 -0.67 10.55
N GLU A 179 9.87 -0.24 9.37
CA GLU A 179 9.41 1.12 9.06
C GLU A 179 8.02 1.06 8.42
N LEU A 180 7.05 1.72 9.04
CA LEU A 180 5.65 1.74 8.58
C LEU A 180 5.21 3.18 8.32
N SER A 181 4.65 3.46 7.14
CA SER A 181 3.97 4.73 6.84
C SER A 181 2.51 4.49 6.51
N PHE A 182 1.65 5.30 7.13
CA PHE A 182 0.27 5.45 6.70
C PHE A 182 0.04 6.83 6.11
N LEU A 183 -0.44 6.82 4.87
CA LEU A 183 -0.89 8.01 4.16
C LEU A 183 -2.38 8.19 4.43
N SER A 184 -2.74 9.39 4.87
CA SER A 184 -4.08 9.69 5.34
C SER A 184 -4.41 11.16 5.10
N TRP A 185 -5.67 11.42 4.77
CA TRP A 185 -6.22 12.77 4.68
C TRP A 185 -6.83 13.23 6.02
N GLY A 186 -7.01 12.30 6.97
CA GLY A 186 -7.59 12.54 8.29
C GLY A 186 -9.10 12.76 8.28
N MET A 187 -9.81 12.08 7.38
CA MET A 187 -11.25 12.26 7.10
C MET A 187 -11.98 10.90 7.08
N GLU A 188 -13.31 10.91 7.02
CA GLU A 188 -14.14 9.75 6.64
C GLU A 188 -13.93 8.46 7.47
N ASN A 189 -13.95 8.56 8.80
CA ASN A 189 -13.77 7.44 9.73
C ASN A 189 -12.35 6.84 9.77
N GLN A 190 -11.35 7.56 9.28
CA GLN A 190 -9.94 7.15 9.38
C GLN A 190 -9.44 7.06 10.84
N ASP A 191 -10.11 7.74 11.78
CA ASP A 191 -9.91 7.59 13.22
C ASP A 191 -10.22 6.15 13.70
N LEU A 192 -11.30 5.54 13.18
CA LEU A 192 -11.65 4.15 13.50
C LEU A 192 -10.58 3.17 13.01
N ALA A 193 -9.95 3.47 11.86
CA ALA A 193 -8.84 2.66 11.34
C ALA A 193 -7.64 2.69 12.28
N LEU A 194 -7.22 3.88 12.71
CA LEU A 194 -6.12 4.01 13.67
C LEU A 194 -6.45 3.33 15.00
N SER A 195 -7.64 3.55 15.54
CA SER A 195 -8.08 2.96 16.80
C SER A 195 -8.07 1.43 16.72
N ALA A 196 -8.64 0.84 15.67
CA ALA A 196 -8.67 -0.60 15.49
C ALA A 196 -7.27 -1.21 15.36
N MET A 197 -6.37 -0.57 14.60
CA MET A 197 -5.00 -1.03 14.39
C MET A 197 -4.14 -0.95 15.65
N PHE A 198 -4.23 0.16 16.36
CA PHE A 198 -3.26 0.51 17.39
C PHE A 198 -3.82 0.43 18.83
N SER A 199 -5.06 -0.03 18.98
CA SER A 199 -5.60 -0.42 20.29
C SER A 199 -4.65 -1.39 21.02
N ASP A 200 -4.24 -1.02 22.23
CA ASP A 200 -3.27 -1.75 23.05
C ASP A 200 -1.95 -2.08 22.32
N PHE A 201 -1.50 -1.17 21.44
CA PHE A 201 -0.30 -1.38 20.62
C PHE A 201 0.92 -1.76 21.46
N ALA A 202 1.15 -1.13 22.61
CA ALA A 202 2.31 -1.45 23.44
C ALA A 202 2.31 -2.91 23.94
N ALA A 203 1.13 -3.47 24.22
CA ALA A 203 0.98 -4.87 24.60
C ALA A 203 1.15 -5.81 23.41
N LYS A 204 0.59 -5.44 22.24
CA LYS A 204 0.57 -6.28 21.03
C LYS A 204 1.90 -6.27 20.27
N LYS A 205 2.69 -5.19 20.36
CA LYS A 205 3.92 -4.94 19.57
C LYS A 205 4.83 -6.15 19.45
N LYS A 206 5.23 -6.75 20.58
CA LYS A 206 6.18 -7.87 20.61
C LYS A 206 5.64 -9.13 19.92
N SER A 207 4.32 -9.33 19.93
CA SER A 207 3.68 -10.53 19.37
C SER A 207 3.27 -10.39 17.92
N GLN A 208 2.87 -9.19 17.48
CA GLN A 208 2.32 -8.97 16.14
C GLN A 208 3.31 -8.30 15.18
N VAL A 209 4.05 -7.30 15.66
CA VAL A 209 4.95 -6.47 14.84
C VAL A 209 6.31 -6.32 15.53
N PRO A 210 7.03 -7.45 15.75
CA PRO A 210 8.23 -7.47 16.59
C PRO A 210 9.36 -6.60 16.04
N ALA A 211 9.51 -6.52 14.71
CA ALA A 211 10.57 -5.76 14.06
C ALA A 211 10.32 -4.25 13.97
N LEU A 212 9.10 -3.79 14.22
CA LEU A 212 8.70 -2.39 14.04
C LEU A 212 9.48 -1.46 14.98
N ARG A 213 10.05 -0.41 14.40
CA ARG A 213 10.88 0.60 15.07
C ARG A 213 10.36 2.01 14.85
N GLU A 214 9.83 2.27 13.66
CA GLU A 214 9.42 3.59 13.22
C GLU A 214 8.01 3.53 12.60
N ILE A 215 7.17 4.49 12.96
CA ILE A 215 5.86 4.73 12.37
C ILE A 215 5.83 6.18 11.88
N HIS A 216 5.50 6.37 10.61
CA HIS A 216 5.19 7.66 10.01
C HIS A 216 3.69 7.73 9.76
N LEU A 217 3.05 8.81 10.17
CA LEU A 217 1.63 9.00 9.96
C LEU A 217 1.35 10.41 9.45
N SER A 218 0.66 10.49 8.32
CA SER A 218 0.16 11.78 7.83
C SER A 218 -0.93 12.31 8.76
N CYS A 219 -0.73 13.49 9.32
CA CYS A 219 -1.69 14.21 10.15
C CYS A 219 -1.76 15.68 9.74
N ARG A 220 -2.71 15.98 8.86
CA ARG A 220 -2.92 17.34 8.34
C ARG A 220 -3.51 18.25 9.42
N SER A 221 -3.19 19.54 9.34
CA SER A 221 -3.83 20.55 10.20
C SER A 221 -5.35 20.61 10.01
N SER A 222 -5.83 20.28 8.81
CA SER A 222 -7.25 20.21 8.45
C SER A 222 -7.93 18.89 8.84
N ALA A 223 -7.21 17.90 9.38
CA ALA A 223 -7.80 16.64 9.80
C ALA A 223 -8.84 16.84 10.91
N GLU A 224 -9.82 15.92 10.97
CA GLU A 224 -10.86 15.93 12.00
C GLU A 224 -10.27 15.77 13.41
N ASP A 225 -10.94 16.35 14.41
CA ASP A 225 -10.45 16.34 15.80
C ASP A 225 -10.37 14.91 16.37
N ALA A 226 -11.33 14.04 16.02
CA ALA A 226 -11.31 12.63 16.41
C ALA A 226 -10.06 11.90 15.87
N TYR A 227 -9.66 12.19 14.63
CA TYR A 227 -8.44 11.64 14.04
C TYR A 227 -7.17 12.13 14.76
N LYS A 228 -7.12 13.41 15.11
CA LYS A 228 -5.99 14.00 15.88
C LYS A 228 -5.91 13.43 17.29
N GLU A 229 -7.04 13.16 17.94
CA GLU A 229 -7.10 12.48 19.22
C GLU A 229 -6.49 11.08 19.12
N GLN A 230 -6.87 10.30 18.10
CA GLN A 230 -6.28 8.98 17.85
C GLN A 230 -4.77 9.04 17.54
N CYS A 231 -4.29 10.07 16.83
CA CYS A 231 -2.86 10.28 16.65
C CYS A 231 -2.13 10.52 17.99
N THR A 232 -2.77 11.21 18.93
CA THR A 232 -2.23 11.50 20.26
C THR A 232 -2.19 10.24 21.12
N GLU A 233 -3.25 9.41 21.06
CA GLU A 233 -3.28 8.10 21.72
C GLU A 233 -2.18 7.17 21.19
N LEU A 234 -2.03 7.11 19.86
CA LEU A 234 -0.95 6.37 19.21
C LEU A 234 0.42 6.84 19.70
N ALA A 235 0.65 8.14 19.82
CA ALA A 235 1.91 8.68 20.33
C ALA A 235 2.24 8.23 21.76
N ALA A 236 1.21 8.09 22.60
CA ALA A 236 1.38 7.56 23.95
C ALA A 236 1.75 6.06 23.93
N GLU A 237 1.11 5.27 23.06
CA GLU A 237 1.36 3.84 22.93
C GLU A 237 2.73 3.53 22.29
N THR A 238 3.13 4.24 21.23
CA THR A 238 4.45 4.06 20.59
C THR A 238 5.58 4.38 21.54
N LYS A 239 5.43 5.45 22.34
CA LYS A 239 6.38 5.79 23.41
C LYS A 239 6.52 4.68 24.45
N LYS A 240 5.41 4.06 24.90
CA LYS A 240 5.45 2.90 25.81
C LYS A 240 6.10 1.68 25.16
N ALA A 241 5.91 1.49 23.87
CA ALA A 241 6.43 0.37 23.09
C ALA A 241 7.91 0.53 22.68
N GLY A 242 8.49 1.73 22.84
CA GLY A 242 9.83 2.05 22.36
C GLY A 242 9.91 2.15 20.83
N VAL A 243 8.84 2.65 20.20
CA VAL A 243 8.72 2.86 18.76
C VAL A 243 8.69 4.37 18.50
N GLU A 244 9.46 4.83 17.53
CA GLU A 244 9.45 6.23 17.11
C GLU A 244 8.20 6.53 16.28
N LEU A 245 7.57 7.67 16.55
CA LEU A 245 6.42 8.15 15.79
C LEU A 245 6.74 9.53 15.22
N ASP A 246 6.65 9.63 13.90
CA ASP A 246 6.75 10.88 13.17
C ASP A 246 5.38 11.24 12.59
N LEU A 247 4.90 12.45 12.90
CA LEU A 247 3.63 12.99 12.41
C LEU A 247 3.93 14.04 11.35
N THR A 248 3.66 13.71 10.09
CA THR A 248 3.95 14.59 8.96
C THR A 248 2.70 15.35 8.50
N VAL A 249 2.86 16.64 8.18
CA VAL A 249 1.75 17.49 7.70
C VAL A 249 1.43 17.19 6.23
N TRP A 250 2.40 16.68 5.48
CA TRP A 250 2.25 16.27 4.09
C TRP A 250 2.58 14.79 3.96
N PRO A 251 1.86 14.04 3.09
CA PRO A 251 2.31 12.73 2.67
C PRO A 251 3.59 12.93 1.85
N THR A 252 4.73 13.05 2.52
CA THR A 252 6.04 12.83 1.91
C THR A 252 6.19 11.32 1.84
N PRO A 253 6.29 10.73 0.64
CA PRO A 253 6.61 9.31 0.54
C PRO A 253 7.85 9.01 1.38
N ILE A 254 7.87 7.88 2.11
CA ILE A 254 9.09 7.40 2.79
C ILE A 254 10.29 7.37 1.82
N PHE A 255 10.00 7.18 0.53
CA PHE A 255 10.95 7.19 -0.55
C PHE A 255 11.32 8.64 -0.88
N ASP A 256 12.32 9.16 -0.16
CA ASP A 256 13.01 10.39 -0.55
C ASP A 256 13.52 10.22 -1.99
N TRP A 257 12.92 10.98 -2.90
CA TRP A 257 13.35 11.04 -4.29
C TRP A 257 14.69 11.76 -4.30
N GLY A 258 15.77 11.03 -4.05
CA GLY A 258 17.12 11.58 -4.12
C GLY A 258 17.26 12.41 -5.38
N GLU A 259 17.49 13.71 -5.22
CA GLU A 259 17.94 14.57 -6.30
C GLU A 259 19.24 13.98 -6.85
N GLY A 260 19.13 13.34 -8.01
CA GLY A 260 20.19 12.55 -8.60
C GLY A 260 20.07 12.51 -10.11
N TRP A 261 20.16 13.70 -10.71
CA TRP A 261 20.54 14.05 -12.09
C TRP A 261 20.04 13.19 -13.25
#